data_AF-A0A0G0IBK9-F1
#
_entry.id   AF-A0A0G0IBK9-F1
#
_cell.length_a   1.000
_cell.length_b   1.000
_cell.length_c   1.000
_cell.angle_alpha   90.00
_cell.angle_beta   90.00
_cell.angle_gamma   90.00
#
_symmetry.space_group_name_H-M   'P 1'
#
loop_
_entity.id
_entity.type
_entity.pdbx_description
1 polymer ?
#
loop_
_entity_poly.entity_id
_entity_poly.type
_entity_poly.pdbx_seq_one_letter_code
_entity_poly.pdbx_strand_id
1 'polypeptide(L)'
;MSKKLIIVGIAVIISGLFLVLFKDRLLNSELNSKSPITQIDFKDSRPQIRVGNADIFIDIADDNEEKAKGLSGRKSLKDNEGMLFVFENTSYPSFWMKDMLIPIDIIWIVDEKIVKIDSNVPAPSPGAPDQELPLYQPPTGIDYVLEVNAGFSEKNEIKVEDNVDLTQI
;
A
#
# COMPACT_ATOMS: atom_id res chain seq x y z
N MET A 1 -67.56 46.58 -9.96
CA MET A 1 -66.94 45.66 -8.98
C MET A 1 -66.34 44.48 -9.74
N SER A 2 -65.00 44.31 -9.75
CA SER A 2 -64.32 43.02 -10.06
C SER A 2 -62.80 43.11 -10.35
N LYS A 3 -62.13 44.28 -10.30
CA LYS A 3 -60.67 44.33 -10.55
C LYS A 3 -59.78 44.08 -9.32
N LYS A 4 -60.33 44.17 -8.09
CA LYS A 4 -59.57 43.95 -6.84
C LYS A 4 -59.38 42.46 -6.49
N LEU A 5 -60.20 41.56 -7.03
CA LEU A 5 -60.15 40.13 -6.70
C LEU A 5 -59.01 39.38 -7.43
N ILE A 6 -58.57 39.85 -8.60
CA ILE A 6 -57.50 39.21 -9.40
C ILE A 6 -56.11 39.44 -8.75
N ILE A 7 -55.90 40.61 -8.13
CA ILE A 7 -54.60 40.98 -7.54
C ILE A 7 -54.30 40.14 -6.28
N VAL A 8 -55.31 39.78 -5.50
CA VAL A 8 -55.13 38.95 -4.29
C VAL A 8 -54.82 37.49 -4.65
N GLY A 9 -55.40 36.95 -5.74
CA GLY A 9 -55.10 35.59 -6.21
C GLY A 9 -53.67 35.40 -6.72
N ILE A 10 -53.11 36.41 -7.40
CA ILE A 10 -51.74 36.36 -7.95
C ILE A 10 -50.69 36.42 -6.83
N ALA A 11 -50.93 37.21 -5.78
CA ALA A 11 -50.00 37.35 -4.65
C ALA A 11 -49.82 36.04 -3.84
N VAL A 12 -50.88 35.23 -3.69
CA VAL A 12 -50.81 33.95 -2.97
C VAL A 12 -50.06 32.88 -3.78
N ILE A 13 -50.22 32.87 -5.11
CA ILE A 13 -49.50 31.94 -5.99
C ILE A 13 -48.00 32.27 -6.02
N ILE A 14 -47.62 33.56 -6.06
CA ILE A 14 -46.22 33.98 -6.01
C ILE A 14 -45.60 33.61 -4.65
N SER A 15 -46.32 33.77 -3.53
CA SER A 15 -45.83 33.37 -2.20
C SER A 15 -45.64 31.85 -2.07
N GLY A 16 -46.57 31.06 -2.61
CA GLY A 16 -46.48 29.60 -2.58
C GLY A 16 -45.36 29.06 -3.49
N LEU A 17 -45.24 29.62 -4.69
CA LEU A 17 -44.20 29.24 -5.64
C LEU A 17 -42.81 29.70 -5.18
N PHE A 18 -42.71 30.87 -4.55
CA PHE A 18 -41.48 31.33 -3.90
C PHE A 18 -41.09 30.40 -2.75
N LEU A 19 -42.03 29.95 -1.92
CA LEU A 19 -41.73 28.99 -0.85
C LEU A 19 -41.28 27.62 -1.37
N VAL A 20 -41.84 27.13 -2.47
CA VAL A 20 -41.40 25.86 -3.10
C VAL A 20 -40.00 26.03 -3.71
N LEU A 21 -39.78 27.06 -4.53
CA LEU A 21 -38.48 27.33 -5.15
C LEU A 21 -37.39 27.69 -4.11
N PHE A 22 -37.78 28.29 -2.97
CA PHE A 22 -36.88 28.65 -1.88
C PHE A 22 -36.58 27.45 -0.96
N LYS A 23 -37.55 26.56 -0.69
CA LYS A 23 -37.27 25.29 0.00
C LYS A 23 -36.31 24.41 -0.78
N ASP A 24 -36.50 24.28 -2.10
CA ASP A 24 -35.60 23.50 -2.96
C ASP A 24 -34.18 24.08 -2.95
N ARG A 25 -34.04 25.42 -2.94
CA ARG A 25 -32.73 26.08 -2.78
C ARG A 25 -32.11 25.90 -1.40
N LEU A 26 -32.91 25.93 -0.33
CA LEU A 26 -32.42 25.73 1.04
C LEU A 26 -31.98 24.28 1.29
N LEU A 27 -32.73 23.29 0.80
CA LEU A 27 -32.34 21.87 0.89
C LEU A 27 -31.10 21.55 0.04
N ASN A 28 -31.00 22.11 -1.17
CA ASN A 28 -29.81 21.97 -2.01
C ASN A 28 -28.58 22.68 -1.42
N SER A 29 -28.77 23.66 -0.55
CA SER A 29 -27.69 24.32 0.19
C SER A 29 -27.06 23.40 1.24
N GLU A 30 -27.82 22.55 1.92
CA GLU A 30 -27.27 21.64 2.94
C GLU A 30 -26.53 20.44 2.33
N LEU A 31 -26.95 19.98 1.14
CA LEU A 31 -26.22 18.93 0.41
C LEU A 31 -24.88 19.43 -0.18
N ASN A 32 -24.83 20.68 -0.65
CA ASN A 32 -23.61 21.32 -1.15
C ASN A 32 -22.75 21.97 -0.04
N SER A 33 -23.25 22.03 1.20
CA SER A 33 -22.53 22.49 2.40
C SER A 33 -21.87 21.33 3.18
N LYS A 34 -21.93 20.09 2.67
CA LYS A 34 -20.89 19.13 3.00
C LYS A 34 -19.66 19.54 2.21
N SER A 35 -18.77 20.26 2.88
CA SER A 35 -17.47 20.69 2.40
C SER A 35 -16.87 19.68 1.42
N PRO A 36 -16.17 20.11 0.36
CA PRO A 36 -15.15 19.26 -0.21
C PRO A 36 -14.22 18.97 0.97
N ILE A 37 -14.31 17.76 1.54
CA ILE A 37 -13.18 17.21 2.25
C ILE A 37 -12.14 17.14 1.15
N THR A 38 -11.31 18.18 1.07
CA THR A 38 -10.00 18.14 0.48
C THR A 38 -9.48 16.76 0.77
N GLN A 39 -9.27 15.96 -0.29
CA GLN A 39 -8.61 14.67 -0.16
C GLN A 39 -7.35 14.98 0.64
N ILE A 40 -7.34 14.62 1.93
CA ILE A 40 -6.14 14.69 2.74
C ILE A 40 -5.25 13.71 2.00
N ASP A 41 -4.28 14.24 1.28
CA ASP A 41 -3.19 13.47 0.72
C ASP A 41 -2.43 12.96 1.94
N PHE A 42 -2.89 11.83 2.49
CA PHE A 42 -2.21 11.11 3.55
C PHE A 42 -0.94 10.61 2.91
N LYS A 43 0.08 11.48 2.92
CA LYS A 43 1.44 11.14 2.56
C LYS A 43 1.77 9.89 3.35
N ASP A 44 2.01 8.81 2.62
CA ASP A 44 2.33 7.51 3.19
C ASP A 44 3.41 7.70 4.24
N SER A 45 3.07 7.45 5.51
CA SER A 45 3.94 7.72 6.65
C SER A 45 4.93 6.59 6.90
N ARG A 46 4.91 5.55 6.06
CA ARG A 46 5.85 4.43 6.16
C ARG A 46 7.28 4.88 5.84
N PRO A 47 8.28 4.26 6.48
CA PRO A 47 9.67 4.45 6.08
C PRO A 47 9.88 4.13 4.60
N GLN A 48 10.86 4.78 4.01
CA GLN A 48 11.21 4.61 2.61
C GLN A 48 12.69 4.29 2.49
N ILE A 49 13.03 3.27 1.71
CA ILE A 49 14.42 2.92 1.38
C ILE A 49 14.66 3.10 -0.10
N ARG A 50 15.91 3.21 -0.51
CA ARG A 50 16.30 3.21 -1.93
C ARG A 50 17.17 2.01 -2.24
N VAL A 51 16.78 1.24 -3.25
CA VAL A 51 17.51 0.06 -3.74
C VAL A 51 17.92 0.33 -5.19
N GLY A 52 19.23 0.49 -5.42
CA GLY A 52 19.70 1.02 -6.70
C GLY A 52 19.08 2.41 -6.97
N ASN A 53 18.26 2.52 -8.01
CA ASN A 53 17.55 3.76 -8.35
C ASN A 53 16.08 3.81 -7.89
N ALA A 54 15.56 2.72 -7.34
CA ALA A 54 14.15 2.58 -7.00
C ALA A 54 13.87 2.98 -5.54
N ASP A 55 12.83 3.79 -5.35
CA ASP A 55 12.30 4.18 -4.05
C ASP A 55 11.16 3.23 -3.62
N ILE A 56 11.23 2.71 -2.41
CA ILE A 56 10.31 1.68 -1.90
C ILE A 56 9.78 2.09 -0.53
N PHE A 57 8.46 2.14 -0.38
CA PHE A 57 7.82 2.22 0.93
C PHE A 57 7.82 0.85 1.58
N ILE A 58 8.26 0.76 2.84
CA ILE A 58 8.41 -0.52 3.52
C ILE A 58 7.51 -0.65 4.74
N ASP A 59 6.97 -1.85 4.92
CA ASP A 59 6.59 -2.33 6.26
C ASP A 59 7.84 -2.97 6.90
N ILE A 60 8.09 -2.69 8.18
CA ILE A 60 9.23 -3.28 8.91
C ILE A 60 8.75 -4.53 9.65
N ALA A 61 9.55 -5.60 9.59
CA ALA A 61 9.40 -6.80 10.40
C ALA A 61 10.63 -6.96 11.30
N ASP A 62 10.56 -6.47 12.53
CA ASP A 62 11.69 -6.44 13.47
C ASP A 62 11.56 -7.46 14.61
N ASP A 63 10.34 -7.95 14.89
CA ASP A 63 10.09 -9.01 15.86
C ASP A 63 9.86 -10.39 15.20
N ASN A 64 9.85 -11.45 16.02
CA ASN A 64 9.73 -12.82 15.52
C ASN A 64 8.35 -13.14 14.92
N GLU A 65 7.28 -12.51 15.43
CA GLU A 65 5.92 -12.72 14.93
C GLU A 65 5.75 -12.07 13.55
N GLU A 66 6.23 -10.84 13.41
CA GLU A 66 6.23 -10.10 12.15
C GLU A 66 7.07 -10.82 11.09
N LYS A 67 8.29 -11.27 11.45
CA LYS A 67 9.17 -12.04 10.55
C LYS A 67 8.54 -13.37 10.14
N ALA A 68 7.89 -14.08 11.06
CA ALA A 68 7.24 -15.35 10.73
C ALA A 68 6.02 -15.16 9.82
N LYS A 69 5.32 -14.03 9.95
CA LYS A 69 4.17 -13.70 9.12
C LYS A 69 4.59 -13.23 7.73
N GLY A 70 5.55 -12.33 7.64
CA GLY A 70 6.00 -11.74 6.38
C GLY A 70 4.84 -11.16 5.55
N LEU A 71 4.87 -11.39 4.24
CA LEU A 71 3.81 -11.04 3.30
C LEU A 71 2.67 -12.09 3.20
N SER A 72 2.67 -13.13 4.04
CA SER A 72 1.69 -14.22 3.99
C SER A 72 0.24 -13.71 4.02
N GLY A 73 -0.61 -14.31 3.19
CA GLY A 73 -2.02 -13.95 3.07
C GLY A 73 -2.31 -12.61 2.38
N ARG A 74 -1.30 -11.80 2.01
CA ARG A 74 -1.52 -10.59 1.21
C ARG A 74 -1.91 -10.96 -0.22
N LYS A 75 -3.02 -10.40 -0.70
CA LYS A 75 -3.53 -10.64 -2.06
C LYS A 75 -2.83 -9.80 -3.13
N SER A 76 -2.13 -8.75 -2.72
CA SER A 76 -1.45 -7.80 -3.60
C SER A 76 -0.46 -6.97 -2.78
N LEU A 77 0.57 -6.47 -3.44
CA LEU A 77 1.52 -5.49 -2.95
C LEU A 77 1.68 -4.44 -4.07
N LYS A 78 1.71 -3.13 -3.77
CA LYS A 78 1.89 -2.14 -4.86
C LYS A 78 3.32 -2.21 -5.40
N ASP A 79 3.51 -1.75 -6.64
CA ASP A 79 4.80 -1.80 -7.35
C ASP A 79 5.98 -1.19 -6.58
N ASN A 80 5.73 -0.17 -5.75
CA ASN A 80 6.72 0.57 -4.98
C ASN A 80 6.62 0.29 -3.47
N GLU A 81 6.09 -0.87 -3.10
CA GLU A 81 5.98 -1.32 -1.71
C GLU A 81 6.78 -2.61 -1.49
N GLY A 82 7.27 -2.78 -0.27
CA GLY A 82 7.98 -3.97 0.16
C GLY A 82 7.85 -4.22 1.65
N MET A 83 8.47 -5.31 2.10
CA MET A 83 8.67 -5.59 3.53
C MET A 83 10.15 -5.77 3.81
N LEU A 84 10.67 -5.03 4.79
CA LEU A 84 12.05 -5.11 5.25
C LEU A 84 12.12 -5.89 6.56
N PHE A 85 12.82 -7.00 6.54
CA PHE A 85 13.10 -7.83 7.71
C PHE A 85 14.43 -7.39 8.30
N VAL A 86 14.46 -7.06 9.60
CA VAL A 86 15.65 -6.52 10.29
C VAL A 86 16.24 -7.55 11.25
N PHE A 87 17.54 -7.80 11.18
CA PHE A 87 18.24 -8.75 12.05
C PHE A 87 19.30 -8.05 12.91
N GLU A 88 19.24 -8.21 14.23
CA GLU A 88 20.14 -7.52 15.18
C GLU A 88 21.58 -8.06 15.19
N ASN A 89 21.83 -9.21 14.57
CA ASN A 89 23.14 -9.85 14.48
C ASN A 89 23.29 -10.49 13.10
N THR A 90 24.53 -10.75 12.69
CA THR A 90 24.83 -11.56 11.51
C THR A 90 24.02 -12.87 11.53
N SER A 91 23.04 -12.96 10.64
CA SER A 91 22.01 -14.00 10.67
C SER A 91 22.00 -14.82 9.38
N TYR A 92 21.60 -16.09 9.49
CA TYR A 92 21.40 -17.00 8.34
C TYR A 92 19.94 -17.47 8.29
N PRO A 93 18.97 -16.55 8.09
CA PRO A 93 17.56 -16.93 8.11
C PRO A 93 17.22 -17.84 6.94
N SER A 94 16.20 -18.67 7.14
CA SER A 94 15.62 -19.50 6.08
C SER A 94 14.20 -19.00 5.82
N PHE A 95 13.96 -18.57 4.59
CA PHE A 95 12.66 -18.11 4.14
C PHE A 95 11.95 -19.23 3.38
N TRP A 96 10.63 -19.17 3.40
CA TRP A 96 9.74 -20.07 2.69
C TRP A 96 8.55 -19.28 2.19
N MET A 97 7.77 -19.86 1.30
CA MET A 97 6.61 -19.20 0.67
C MET A 97 5.28 -19.64 1.28
N LYS A 98 5.28 -20.15 2.51
CA LYS A 98 4.07 -20.67 3.16
C LYS A 98 2.98 -19.60 3.19
N ASP A 99 1.76 -19.96 2.79
CA ASP A 99 0.58 -19.08 2.75
C ASP A 99 0.74 -17.80 1.90
N MET A 100 1.77 -17.71 1.06
CA MET A 100 1.94 -16.62 0.09
C MET A 100 0.94 -16.73 -1.05
N LEU A 101 0.29 -15.62 -1.39
CA LEU A 101 -0.68 -15.54 -2.50
C LEU A 101 -0.15 -14.81 -3.73
N ILE A 102 1.02 -14.17 -3.60
CA ILE A 102 1.69 -13.42 -4.66
C ILE A 102 3.14 -13.91 -4.81
N PRO A 103 3.67 -13.96 -6.03
CA PRO A 103 5.09 -14.21 -6.23
C PRO A 103 5.91 -12.98 -5.84
N ILE A 104 7.12 -13.19 -5.33
CA ILE A 104 8.01 -12.12 -4.84
C ILE A 104 9.44 -12.27 -5.35
N ASP A 105 10.21 -11.18 -5.30
CA ASP A 105 11.67 -11.26 -5.25
C ASP A 105 12.11 -11.21 -3.78
N ILE A 106 13.10 -12.01 -3.40
CA ILE A 106 13.73 -11.99 -2.08
C ILE A 106 15.15 -11.45 -2.24
N ILE A 107 15.41 -10.26 -1.68
CA ILE A 107 16.69 -9.55 -1.80
C ILE A 107 17.42 -9.62 -0.46
N TRP A 108 18.59 -10.25 -0.46
CA TRP A 108 19.41 -10.50 0.73
C TRP A 108 20.48 -9.43 0.86
N ILE A 109 20.59 -8.78 2.03
CA ILE A 109 21.39 -7.56 2.20
C ILE A 109 22.31 -7.68 3.44
N VAL A 110 23.60 -7.39 3.27
CA VAL A 110 24.58 -7.25 4.34
C VAL A 110 25.38 -5.97 4.13
N ASP A 111 25.70 -5.24 5.19
CA ASP A 111 26.45 -3.99 5.11
C ASP A 111 25.90 -3.04 4.02
N GLU A 112 24.57 -2.90 3.97
CA GLU A 112 23.85 -2.08 2.96
C GLU A 112 24.10 -2.49 1.50
N LYS A 113 24.55 -3.72 1.25
CA LYS A 113 24.78 -4.26 -0.10
C LYS A 113 24.01 -5.53 -0.37
N ILE A 114 23.51 -5.66 -1.59
CA ILE A 114 22.82 -6.86 -2.04
C ILE A 114 23.84 -7.99 -2.27
N VAL A 115 23.69 -9.10 -1.57
CA VAL A 115 24.55 -10.29 -1.72
C VAL A 115 23.92 -11.42 -2.52
N LYS A 116 22.59 -11.42 -2.63
CA LYS A 116 21.84 -12.40 -3.41
C LYS A 116 20.46 -11.84 -3.73
N ILE A 117 19.91 -12.29 -4.85
CA ILE A 117 18.50 -12.08 -5.20
C ILE A 117 17.95 -13.45 -5.59
N ASP A 118 16.91 -13.92 -4.91
CA ASP A 118 16.04 -14.98 -5.43
C ASP A 118 14.88 -14.29 -6.14
N SER A 119 14.94 -14.20 -7.48
CA SER A 119 13.94 -13.52 -8.28
C SER A 119 12.77 -14.43 -8.67
N ASN A 120 11.59 -13.83 -8.83
CA ASN A 120 10.37 -14.49 -9.31
C ASN A 120 10.03 -15.76 -8.53
N VAL A 121 10.21 -15.72 -7.21
CA VAL A 121 9.87 -16.83 -6.32
C VAL A 121 8.36 -17.05 -6.37
N PRO A 122 7.87 -18.24 -6.81
CA PRO A 122 6.46 -18.46 -7.01
C PRO A 122 5.72 -18.64 -5.70
N ALA A 123 4.46 -18.20 -5.66
CA ALA A 123 3.52 -18.63 -4.64
C ALA A 123 3.32 -20.16 -4.72
N PRO A 124 3.18 -20.89 -3.61
CA PRO A 124 2.94 -22.32 -3.64
C PRO A 124 1.59 -22.64 -4.28
N SER A 125 1.48 -23.85 -4.84
CA SER A 125 0.18 -24.40 -5.21
C SER A 125 -0.77 -24.42 -4.01
N PRO A 126 -2.07 -24.08 -4.17
CA PRO A 126 -3.02 -24.14 -3.08
C PRO A 126 -3.03 -25.52 -2.40
N GLY A 127 -2.81 -25.56 -1.09
CA GLY A 127 -2.76 -26.79 -0.30
C GLY A 127 -1.46 -27.59 -0.40
N ALA A 128 -0.38 -27.02 -0.94
CA ALA A 128 0.94 -27.63 -0.91
C ALA A 128 1.36 -27.96 0.55
N PRO A 129 1.86 -29.18 0.84
CA PRO A 129 2.34 -29.52 2.16
C PRO A 129 3.57 -28.69 2.56
N ASP A 130 3.63 -28.25 3.81
CA ASP A 130 4.74 -27.43 4.33
C ASP A 130 6.11 -28.07 4.10
N GLN A 131 6.22 -29.41 4.17
CA GLN A 131 7.47 -30.14 4.00
C GLN A 131 8.00 -30.16 2.57
N GLU A 132 7.15 -29.82 1.60
CA GLU A 132 7.52 -29.75 0.18
C GLU A 132 7.89 -28.33 -0.26
N LEU A 133 7.71 -27.33 0.62
CA LEU A 133 8.04 -25.94 0.31
C LEU A 133 9.57 -25.76 0.27
N PRO A 134 10.11 -25.15 -0.81
CA PRO A 134 11.52 -24.80 -0.86
C PRO A 134 11.92 -23.83 0.24
N LEU A 135 13.14 -23.99 0.74
CA LEU A 135 13.77 -23.03 1.65
C LEU A 135 14.76 -22.17 0.87
N TYR A 136 14.66 -20.86 1.06
CA TYR A 136 15.55 -19.86 0.48
C TYR A 136 16.46 -19.33 1.58
N GLN A 137 17.76 -19.25 1.29
CA GLN A 137 18.79 -18.91 2.27
C GLN A 137 19.81 -17.95 1.65
N PRO A 138 20.42 -17.07 2.46
CA PRO A 138 21.49 -16.21 2.00
C PRO A 138 22.80 -17.00 1.80
N PRO A 139 23.74 -16.49 0.98
CA PRO A 139 25.03 -17.13 0.77
C PRO A 139 26.02 -16.85 1.92
N THR A 140 25.72 -15.86 2.75
CA THR A 140 26.53 -15.37 3.88
C THR A 140 25.60 -14.90 4.99
N GLY A 141 26.17 -14.52 6.14
CA GLY A 141 25.39 -13.85 7.18
C GLY A 141 24.93 -12.48 6.70
N ILE A 142 23.67 -12.14 6.99
CA ILE A 142 23.01 -10.91 6.52
C ILE A 142 22.44 -10.10 7.69
N ASP A 143 22.13 -8.84 7.40
CA ASP A 143 21.53 -7.88 8.33
C ASP A 143 20.08 -7.59 7.98
N TYR A 144 19.73 -7.68 6.68
CA TYR A 144 18.37 -7.43 6.20
C TYR A 144 17.95 -8.40 5.08
N VAL A 145 16.63 -8.57 4.98
CA VAL A 145 15.98 -9.14 3.79
C VAL A 145 14.90 -8.17 3.33
N LEU A 146 14.83 -7.88 2.04
CA LEU A 146 13.76 -7.12 1.43
C LEU A 146 12.92 -8.04 0.53
N GLU A 147 11.63 -8.15 0.85
CA GLU A 147 10.64 -8.78 -0.02
C GLU A 147 9.87 -7.71 -0.82
N VAL A 148 9.78 -7.91 -2.13
CA VAL A 148 9.07 -7.03 -3.08
C VAL A 148 8.32 -7.87 -4.11
N ASN A 149 7.45 -7.26 -4.92
CA ASN A 149 6.77 -7.97 -6.01
C ASN A 149 7.77 -8.71 -6.92
N ALA A 150 7.40 -9.89 -7.41
CA ALA A 150 8.20 -10.62 -8.38
C ALA A 150 8.51 -9.79 -9.63
N GLY A 151 9.75 -9.86 -10.09
CA GLY A 151 10.24 -9.12 -11.25
C GLY A 151 10.55 -7.65 -10.95
N PHE A 152 10.41 -7.20 -9.70
CA PHE A 152 10.81 -5.86 -9.29
C PHE A 152 12.31 -5.63 -9.52
N SER A 153 13.16 -6.61 -9.16
CA SER A 153 14.60 -6.50 -9.36
C SER A 153 14.96 -6.35 -10.84
N GLU A 154 14.33 -7.15 -11.72
CA GLU A 154 14.55 -7.07 -13.17
C GLU A 154 14.08 -5.73 -13.74
N LYS A 155 12.84 -5.30 -13.41
CA LYS A 155 12.24 -4.05 -13.88
C LYS A 155 13.06 -2.81 -13.51
N ASN A 156 13.72 -2.84 -12.35
CA ASN A 156 14.52 -1.72 -11.85
C ASN A 156 16.04 -1.92 -12.04
N GLU A 157 16.44 -2.95 -12.79
CA GLU A 157 17.84 -3.29 -13.07
C GLU A 157 18.71 -3.52 -11.82
N ILE A 158 18.10 -3.94 -10.71
CA ILE A 158 18.76 -4.20 -9.43
C ILE A 158 19.57 -5.50 -9.50
N LYS A 159 20.81 -5.45 -9.02
CA LYS A 159 21.79 -6.53 -9.11
C LYS A 159 22.53 -6.74 -7.79
N VAL A 160 23.16 -7.90 -7.67
CA VAL A 160 24.14 -8.16 -6.60
C VAL A 160 25.25 -7.11 -6.66
N GLU A 161 25.75 -6.70 -5.49
CA GLU A 161 26.66 -5.57 -5.22
C GLU A 161 26.04 -4.16 -5.32
N ASP A 162 24.77 -4.01 -5.72
CA ASP A 162 24.11 -2.71 -5.61
C ASP A 162 23.94 -2.32 -4.13
N ASN A 163 24.02 -1.00 -3.88
CA ASN A 163 23.81 -0.45 -2.55
C ASN A 163 22.31 -0.28 -2.25
N VAL A 164 21.98 -0.40 -0.97
CA VAL A 164 20.68 -0.16 -0.39
C VAL A 164 20.80 0.96 0.63
N ASP A 165 20.21 2.11 0.32
CA ASP A 165 20.17 3.24 1.23
C ASP A 165 19.03 3.05 2.24
N LEU A 166 19.43 2.81 3.48
CA LEU A 166 18.56 2.58 4.64
C LEU A 166 18.48 3.81 5.56
N THR A 167 18.92 4.99 5.13
CA THR A 167 19.05 6.17 6.02
C THR A 167 17.75 6.70 6.63
N GLN A 168 16.59 6.22 6.19
CA GLN A 168 15.27 6.66 6.66
C GLN A 168 14.51 5.59 7.47
N ILE A 169 15.19 4.53 7.92
CA ILE A 169 14.62 3.51 8.82
C ILE A 169 15.05 3.73 10.27
#